data_AF-A0A7V9MQY6-F1
#
_entry.id   AF-A0A7V9MQY6-F1
#
_cell.length_a   1.000
_cell.length_b   1.000
_cell.length_c   1.000
_cell.angle_alpha   90.00
_cell.angle_beta   90.00
_cell.angle_gamma   90.00
#
_symmetry.space_group_name_H-M   'P 1'
#
loop_
_entity.id
_entity.type
_entity.pdbx_description
1 polymer ?
#
loop_
_entity_poly.entity_id
_entity_poly.type
_entity_poly.pdbx_seq_one_letter_code
_entity_poly.pdbx_strand_id
1 'polypeptide(L)'
;MLFGLFLTLGVAVLSVALRSYQTPFTQKAGAVGILASSFLAVYFATGSWIWGSIAALSWLFLPWLEILTRIRALRLPKEKALRPKSPPSIDVFPTLNEITREIENEGFAHINDAGWDWEDYR
;
A
#
# COMPACT_ATOMS: atom_id res chain seq x y z
N MET A 1 29.09 -17.31 -23.28
CA MET A 1 28.74 -16.14 -22.44
C MET A 1 27.75 -15.19 -23.13
N LEU A 2 28.05 -14.69 -24.35
CA LEU A 2 27.15 -13.79 -25.11
C LEU A 2 25.73 -14.33 -25.34
N PHE A 3 25.58 -15.61 -25.69
CA PHE A 3 24.27 -16.21 -25.93
C PHE A 3 23.35 -16.12 -24.69
N GLY A 4 23.85 -16.51 -23.51
CA GLY A 4 23.06 -16.47 -22.27
C GLY A 4 22.68 -15.05 -21.88
N LEU A 5 23.58 -14.08 -22.13
CA LEU A 5 23.30 -12.66 -21.90
C LEU A 5 22.19 -12.14 -22.83
N PHE A 6 22.27 -12.40 -24.13
CA PHE A 6 21.24 -11.97 -25.08
C PHE A 6 19.90 -12.65 -24.85
N LEU A 7 19.91 -13.95 -24.49
CA LEU A 7 18.68 -14.66 -24.15
C LEU A 7 18.04 -14.07 -22.90
N THR A 8 18.83 -13.80 -21.86
CA THR A 8 18.33 -13.18 -20.62
C THR A 8 17.76 -11.79 -20.87
N LEU A 9 18.46 -10.96 -21.65
CA LEU A 9 17.99 -9.63 -22.03
C LEU A 9 16.74 -9.67 -22.89
N GLY A 10 16.67 -10.59 -23.87
CA GLY A 10 15.49 -10.76 -24.72
C GLY A 10 14.25 -11.12 -23.90
N VAL A 11 14.39 -12.08 -22.97
CA VAL A 11 13.31 -12.43 -22.04
C VAL A 11 12.96 -11.25 -21.14
N ALA A 12 13.95 -10.51 -20.61
CA ALA A 12 13.71 -9.34 -19.77
C ALA A 12 12.89 -8.25 -20.51
N VAL A 13 13.35 -7.87 -21.71
CA VAL A 13 12.69 -6.84 -22.53
C VAL A 13 11.30 -7.28 -22.96
N LEU A 14 11.13 -8.54 -23.37
CA LEU A 14 9.81 -9.11 -23.69
C LEU A 14 8.88 -9.03 -22.47
N SER A 15 9.38 -9.36 -21.28
CA SER A 15 8.59 -9.34 -20.05
C SER A 15 8.11 -7.94 -19.69
N VAL A 16 8.98 -6.93 -19.84
CA VAL A 16 8.62 -5.53 -19.66
C VAL A 16 7.60 -5.09 -20.71
N ALA A 17 7.81 -5.44 -21.98
CA ALA A 17 6.88 -5.12 -23.06
C ALA A 17 5.49 -5.73 -22.81
N LEU A 18 5.42 -6.99 -22.36
CA LEU A 18 4.16 -7.65 -22.00
C LEU A 18 3.43 -6.94 -20.85
N ARG A 19 4.17 -6.30 -19.93
CA ARG A 19 3.56 -5.51 -18.84
C ARG A 19 3.00 -4.16 -19.28
N SER A 20 3.40 -3.64 -20.44
CA SER A 20 2.84 -2.39 -20.98
C SER A 20 1.42 -2.54 -21.54
N TYR A 21 0.95 -3.77 -21.76
CA TYR A 21 -0.42 -4.03 -22.22
C TYR A 21 -1.42 -3.95 -21.06
N GLN A 22 -2.66 -3.56 -21.36
CA GLN A 22 -3.74 -3.44 -20.35
C GLN A 22 -4.49 -4.76 -20.08
N THR A 23 -4.24 -5.80 -20.87
CA THR A 23 -4.89 -7.10 -20.72
C THR A 23 -4.30 -7.88 -19.54
N PRO A 24 -5.13 -8.36 -18.59
CA PRO A 24 -4.64 -9.00 -17.36
C PRO A 24 -3.85 -10.28 -17.64
N PHE A 25 -4.21 -11.02 -18.70
CA PHE A 25 -3.47 -12.20 -19.12
C PHE A 25 -2.04 -11.86 -19.57
N THR A 26 -1.86 -10.82 -20.38
CA THR A 26 -0.56 -10.38 -20.88
C THR A 26 0.32 -9.84 -19.75
N GLN A 27 -0.27 -9.10 -18.80
CA GLN A 27 0.46 -8.64 -17.61
C GLN A 27 0.94 -9.78 -16.72
N LYS A 28 0.13 -10.85 -16.56
CA LYS A 28 0.52 -12.07 -15.86
C LYS A 28 1.64 -12.81 -16.59
N ALA A 29 1.57 -12.91 -17.91
CA ALA A 29 2.66 -13.48 -18.72
C ALA A 29 3.96 -12.67 -18.56
N GLY A 30 3.89 -11.34 -18.55
CA GLY A 30 5.04 -10.48 -18.26
C GLY A 30 5.59 -10.67 -16.85
N ALA A 31 4.74 -10.91 -15.86
CA ALA A 31 5.18 -11.25 -14.49
C ALA A 31 5.97 -12.56 -14.45
N VAL A 32 5.47 -13.61 -15.10
CA VAL A 32 6.16 -14.90 -15.23
C VAL A 32 7.49 -14.73 -15.97
N GLY A 33 7.51 -13.88 -17.00
CA GLY A 33 8.72 -13.56 -17.74
C GLY A 33 9.81 -12.89 -16.87
N ILE A 34 9.44 -12.03 -15.92
CA ILE A 34 10.40 -11.45 -14.95
C ILE A 34 11.01 -12.54 -14.06
N LEU A 35 10.21 -13.51 -13.61
CA LEU A 35 10.72 -14.66 -12.85
C LEU A 35 11.70 -15.49 -13.68
N ALA A 36 11.33 -15.77 -14.95
CA ALA A 36 12.18 -16.51 -15.88
C ALA A 36 13.49 -15.76 -16.18
N SER A 37 13.43 -14.45 -16.40
CA SER A 37 14.62 -13.62 -16.62
C SER A 37 15.56 -13.62 -15.41
N SER A 38 15.00 -13.54 -14.19
CA SER A 38 15.77 -13.59 -12.95
C SER A 38 16.45 -14.94 -12.75
N PHE A 39 15.74 -16.03 -13.04
CA PHE A 39 16.31 -17.37 -13.06
C PHE A 39 17.48 -17.47 -14.05
N LEU A 40 17.26 -17.05 -15.30
CA LEU A 40 18.25 -17.14 -16.37
C LEU A 40 19.50 -16.31 -16.07
N ALA A 41 19.33 -15.09 -15.56
CA ALA A 41 20.43 -14.21 -15.19
C ALA A 41 21.39 -14.88 -14.19
N VAL A 42 20.84 -15.46 -13.12
CA VAL A 42 21.64 -16.09 -12.07
C VAL A 42 22.14 -17.46 -12.50
N TYR A 43 21.34 -18.23 -13.25
CA TYR A 43 21.76 -19.51 -13.83
C TYR A 43 22.97 -19.35 -14.74
N PHE A 44 22.97 -18.39 -15.67
CA PHE A 44 24.11 -18.16 -16.55
C PHE A 44 25.33 -17.55 -15.85
N ALA A 45 25.13 -16.83 -14.74
CA ALA A 45 26.23 -16.27 -13.95
C ALA A 45 26.90 -17.32 -13.04
N THR A 46 26.12 -18.22 -12.44
CA THR A 46 26.62 -19.17 -11.42
C THR A 46 26.74 -20.61 -11.93
N GLY A 47 26.10 -20.96 -13.05
CA GLY A 47 25.98 -22.33 -13.55
C GLY A 47 25.06 -23.22 -12.71
N SER A 48 24.41 -22.68 -11.67
CA SER A 48 23.60 -23.45 -10.74
C SER A 48 22.12 -23.13 -10.89
N TRP A 49 21.32 -24.16 -11.19
CA TRP A 49 19.86 -24.05 -11.24
C TRP A 49 19.25 -23.70 -9.87
N ILE A 50 19.90 -24.11 -8.77
CA ILE A 50 19.45 -23.82 -7.40
C ILE A 50 19.48 -22.31 -7.15
N TRP A 51 20.61 -21.65 -7.44
CA TRP A 51 20.73 -20.20 -7.29
C TRP A 51 19.78 -19.45 -8.23
N GLY A 52 19.57 -19.95 -9.45
CA GLY A 52 18.53 -19.45 -10.35
C GLY A 52 17.13 -19.51 -9.74
N SER A 53 16.76 -20.66 -9.15
CA SER A 53 15.46 -20.83 -8.50
C SER A 53 15.29 -19.93 -7.29
N ILE A 54 16.31 -19.78 -6.45
CA ILE A 54 16.29 -18.84 -5.32
C ILE A 54 16.06 -17.40 -5.80
N ALA A 55 16.76 -16.99 -6.86
CA ALA A 55 16.61 -15.66 -7.44
C ALA A 55 15.20 -15.42 -7.98
N ALA A 56 14.62 -16.39 -8.69
CA ALA A 56 13.24 -16.29 -9.16
C ALA A 56 12.23 -16.25 -8.00
N LEU A 57 12.36 -17.13 -7.02
CA LEU A 57 11.45 -17.20 -5.87
C LEU A 57 11.56 -15.98 -4.95
N SER A 58 12.69 -15.26 -4.95
CA SER A 58 12.85 -14.02 -4.18
C SER A 58 11.78 -12.97 -4.49
N TRP A 59 11.26 -12.94 -5.72
CA TRP A 59 10.18 -12.04 -6.14
C TRP A 59 8.85 -12.30 -5.42
N LEU A 60 8.60 -13.53 -4.93
CA LEU A 60 7.41 -13.85 -4.13
C LEU A 60 7.43 -13.17 -2.75
N PHE A 61 8.59 -12.66 -2.31
CA PHE A 61 8.73 -11.92 -1.07
C PHE A 61 8.55 -10.41 -1.23
N LEU A 62 8.39 -9.87 -2.45
CA LEU A 62 8.09 -8.44 -2.65
C LEU A 62 6.82 -7.98 -1.91
N PRO A 63 5.70 -8.72 -1.94
CA PRO A 63 4.51 -8.34 -1.15
C PRO A 63 4.82 -8.27 0.35
N TRP A 64 5.69 -9.15 0.85
CA TRP A 64 6.08 -9.16 2.27
C TRP A 64 6.87 -7.90 2.65
N LEU A 65 7.80 -7.46 1.80
CA LEU A 65 8.52 -6.19 2.00
C LEU A 65 7.58 -4.98 1.96
N GLU A 66 6.60 -4.98 1.05
CA GLU A 66 5.58 -3.92 1.00
C GLU A 66 4.74 -3.90 2.28
N ILE A 67 4.30 -5.05 2.78
CA ILE A 67 3.53 -5.16 4.03
C ILE A 67 4.36 -4.66 5.22
N LEU A 68 5.62 -5.11 5.36
CA LEU A 68 6.49 -4.70 6.46
C LEU A 68 6.79 -3.20 6.47
N THR A 69 6.97 -2.60 5.30
CA THR A 69 7.22 -1.16 5.16
C THR A 69 5.95 -0.33 5.34
N ARG A 70 4.80 -0.81 4.85
CA ARG A 70 3.51 -0.10 4.89
C ARG A 70 2.83 -0.14 6.26
N ILE A 71 2.93 -1.26 7.00
CA ILE A 71 2.39 -1.35 8.37
C ILE A 71 3.07 -0.34 9.32
N ARG A 72 4.34 -0.02 9.08
CA ARG A 72 5.06 0.98 9.89
C ARG A 72 4.43 2.37 9.78
N ALA A 73 3.82 2.70 8.65
CA ALA A 73 3.12 3.96 8.42
C ALA A 73 1.67 3.97 8.96
N LEU A 74 1.05 2.80 9.10
CA LEU A 74 -0.33 2.65 9.58
C LEU A 74 -0.42 2.40 11.10
N ARG A 75 0.57 2.85 11.88
CA ARG A 75 0.46 2.82 13.34
C ARG A 75 -0.65 3.76 13.78
N LEU A 76 -1.86 3.20 13.95
CA LEU A 76 -2.93 3.80 14.73
C LEU A 76 -2.32 4.19 16.10
N PRO A 77 -2.53 5.44 16.58
CA PRO A 77 -2.03 5.88 17.86
C PRO A 77 -2.57 4.92 18.90
N LYS A 78 -1.63 4.32 19.60
CA LYS A 78 -1.87 3.32 20.63
C LYS A 78 -2.66 3.92 21.80
N GLU A 79 -2.54 5.24 21.99
CA GLU A 79 -3.29 6.01 22.96
C GLU A 79 -4.33 6.85 22.24
N LYS A 80 -5.60 6.46 22.45
CA LYS A 80 -6.78 7.13 21.93
C LYS A 80 -7.47 7.84 23.11
N ALA A 81 -6.89 8.94 23.58
CA ALA A 81 -7.51 9.74 24.64
C ALA A 81 -8.41 10.81 24.03
N LEU A 82 -9.69 10.83 24.42
CA LEU A 82 -10.58 11.96 24.15
C LEU A 82 -10.08 13.16 24.97
N ARG A 83 -9.83 14.29 24.31
CA ARG A 83 -9.45 15.53 24.99
C ARG A 83 -10.65 16.47 25.01
N PRO A 84 -10.79 17.30 26.06
CA PRO A 84 -11.77 18.38 26.06
C PRO A 84 -11.54 19.28 24.84
N LYS A 85 -12.55 19.44 23.98
CA LYS A 85 -12.47 20.29 22.77
C LYS A 85 -13.76 21.06 22.66
N SER A 86 -13.68 22.39 22.69
CA SER A 86 -14.85 23.26 22.57
C SER A 86 -15.55 23.08 21.22
N PRO A 87 -16.87 23.30 21.16
CA PRO A 87 -17.62 23.26 19.92
C PRO A 87 -17.11 24.31 18.92
N PRO A 88 -17.28 24.06 17.60
CA PRO A 88 -16.92 25.04 16.58
C PRO A 88 -17.74 26.33 16.72
N SER A 89 -17.18 27.46 16.27
CA SER A 89 -17.89 28.74 16.29
C SER A 89 -19.09 28.73 15.32
N ILE A 90 -20.05 29.61 15.57
CA ILE A 90 -21.21 29.84 14.68
C ILE A 90 -20.76 30.20 13.25
N ASP A 91 -19.63 30.89 13.09
CA ASP A 91 -19.11 31.25 11.77
C ASP A 91 -18.68 30.02 10.96
N VAL A 92 -18.24 28.96 11.64
CA VAL A 92 -17.82 27.68 11.03
C VAL A 92 -18.99 26.72 10.91
N PHE A 93 -19.90 26.71 11.88
CA PHE A 93 -21.07 25.83 11.91
C PHE A 93 -22.34 26.57 12.36
N PRO A 94 -23.02 27.29 11.43
CA PRO A 94 -24.11 28.22 11.78
C PRO A 94 -25.34 27.54 12.38
N THR A 95 -25.63 26.31 11.98
CA THR A 95 -26.80 25.53 12.41
C THR A 95 -26.57 24.77 13.72
N LEU A 96 -25.40 24.90 14.36
CA LEU A 96 -25.06 24.15 15.57
C LEU A 96 -26.13 24.31 16.67
N ASN A 97 -26.53 25.55 16.95
CA ASN A 97 -27.49 25.83 18.02
C ASN A 97 -28.90 25.29 17.74
N GLU A 98 -29.30 25.25 16.48
CA GLU A 98 -30.60 24.71 16.08
C GLU A 98 -30.64 23.19 16.28
N ILE A 99 -29.59 22.51 15.82
CA ILE A 99 -29.41 21.06 15.99
C ILE A 99 -29.31 20.69 17.47
N THR A 100 -28.52 21.45 18.26
CA THR A 100 -28.41 21.20 19.71
C THR A 100 -29.77 21.30 20.39
N ARG A 101 -30.58 22.31 20.05
CA ARG A 101 -31.93 22.46 20.60
C ARG A 101 -32.88 21.34 20.18
N GLU A 102 -32.80 20.89 18.93
CA GLU A 102 -33.60 19.76 18.44
C GLU A 102 -33.27 18.49 19.25
N ILE A 103 -31.99 18.22 19.47
CA ILE A 103 -31.51 17.07 20.25
C ILE A 103 -31.96 17.16 21.72
N GLU A 104 -31.88 18.35 22.32
CA GLU A 104 -32.35 18.57 23.70
C GLU A 104 -33.88 18.40 23.83
N ASN A 105 -34.64 18.82 22.81
CA ASN A 105 -36.10 18.64 22.77
C ASN A 105 -36.50 17.16 22.63
N GLU A 106 -35.67 16.34 21.99
CA GLU A 106 -35.80 14.87 21.94
C GLU A 106 -35.44 14.19 23.27
N GLY A 107 -35.05 14.97 24.30
CA GLY A 107 -34.80 14.48 25.66
C GLY A 107 -33.34 14.11 25.94
N PHE A 108 -32.42 14.41 25.04
CA PHE A 108 -30.99 14.22 25.29
C PHE A 108 -30.41 15.39 26.11
N ALA A 109 -29.42 15.10 26.94
CA ALA A 109 -28.72 16.10 27.74
C ALA A 109 -27.25 16.19 27.34
N HIS A 110 -26.71 17.40 27.25
CA HIS A 110 -25.29 17.63 27.04
C HIS A 110 -24.49 17.18 28.27
N ILE A 111 -23.47 16.31 28.09
CA ILE A 111 -22.65 15.76 29.18
C ILE A 111 -21.25 16.38 29.21
N ASN A 112 -20.57 16.43 28.06
CA ASN A 112 -19.22 16.99 27.95
C ASN A 112 -18.86 17.28 26.49
N ASP A 113 -18.02 18.29 26.30
CA ASP A 113 -17.38 18.63 25.03
C ASP A 113 -16.06 17.87 24.87
N ALA A 114 -16.07 16.80 24.09
CA ALA A 114 -14.89 15.98 23.84
C ALA A 114 -14.62 15.85 22.34
N GLY A 115 -13.37 16.06 21.95
CA GLY A 115 -12.93 15.99 20.56
C GLY A 115 -11.79 15.01 20.36
N TRP A 116 -11.59 14.65 19.10
CA TRP A 116 -10.44 13.89 18.67
C TRP A 116 -9.37 14.80 18.06
N ASP A 117 -8.11 14.62 18.44
CA ASP A 117 -6.94 15.36 17.91
C ASP A 117 -6.63 15.09 16.42
N TRP A 118 -7.46 14.34 15.69
CA TRP A 118 -7.14 13.93 14.32
C TRP A 118 -7.21 15.06 13.28
N GLU A 119 -7.85 16.19 13.61
CA GLU A 119 -7.94 17.33 12.68
C GLU A 119 -6.65 18.15 12.56
N ASP A 120 -5.71 18.04 13.51
CA ASP A 120 -4.49 18.87 13.53
C ASP A 120 -3.29 18.22 12.81
N TYR A 121 -3.47 17.03 12.23
CA TYR A 121 -2.45 16.34 11.43
C TYR A 121 -2.46 16.75 9.96
N ARG A 122 -2.54 18.04 9.67
CA ARG A 122 -2.49 18.58 8.30
C ARG A 122 -1.35 19.57 8.11
#